data_AF-A0A963JTS4-F1
#
_entry.id   AF-A0A963JTS4-F1
#
_cell.length_a   1.000
_cell.length_b   1.000
_cell.length_c   1.000
_cell.angle_alpha   90.00
_cell.angle_beta   90.00
_cell.angle_gamma   90.00
#
_symmetry.space_group_name_H-M   'P 1'
#
loop_
_entity.id
_entity.type
_entity.pdbx_description
1 polymer ?
#
loop_
_entity_poly.entity_id
_entity_poly.type
_entity_poly.pdbx_seq_one_letter_code
_entity_poly.pdbx_strand_id
1 'polypeptide(L)'
;MNAAQIEDGVNPRLVLARSKTAVPVAMLQTDGVNQRSGVWTEEEETFLRENLGVLSMEEIAAALGRTATAVKIRWTRKGYHAPSKQPGDIVANKVGKMLGMCVKKVIRLIDMGVMPGRTIPGQRNIHVVDRFQLLRWCVQPANWIYLKVHRIKDQRIKRLVEMRQERWDDAWWTTGQVAKYYGLTSTTVINRRIREGHLPAIRWDNWYVLRSDALAQTFYKGKGGATGLDWSMAGDAFMVLAAAVGIPADYIDMLRNEPKERSWNRLRYLVSKRKVKPLIIGYHLPVQQRGKLLFADWRDVRGRFPTLCRTVEKFKDGRALSHIDRQYLRGIMRSWAR
;
A
#
# COMPACT_ATOMS: atom_id res chain seq x y z
N MET A 1 -2.71 -5.53 38.58
CA MET A 1 -3.81 -5.55 37.58
C MET A 1 -4.01 -4.14 37.10
N ASN A 2 -3.95 -3.87 35.79
CA ASN A 2 -4.05 -2.52 35.24
C ASN A 2 -5.31 -2.42 34.36
N ALA A 3 -6.15 -1.41 34.60
CA ALA A 3 -7.49 -1.27 34.03
C ALA A 3 -7.51 -1.11 32.48
N ALA A 4 -6.38 -0.78 31.88
CA ALA A 4 -6.25 -0.58 30.43
C ALA A 4 -6.37 -1.86 29.57
N GLN A 5 -6.36 -3.06 30.16
CA GLN A 5 -6.39 -4.32 29.40
C GLN A 5 -7.81 -4.88 29.13
N ILE A 6 -8.85 -4.21 29.61
CA ILE A 6 -10.24 -4.68 29.52
C ILE A 6 -10.94 -4.15 28.24
N GLU A 7 -10.42 -3.10 27.60
CA GLU A 7 -11.05 -2.49 26.41
C GLU A 7 -10.80 -3.22 25.07
N ASP A 8 -9.77 -4.06 24.96
CA ASP A 8 -9.37 -4.68 23.67
C ASP A 8 -10.14 -5.96 23.29
N GLY A 9 -11.21 -6.32 24.02
CA GLY A 9 -11.99 -7.52 23.69
C GLY A 9 -11.22 -8.84 23.80
N VAL A 10 -10.08 -8.84 24.49
CA VAL A 10 -9.30 -10.03 24.82
C VAL A 10 -9.93 -10.69 26.04
N ASN A 11 -10.27 -11.97 25.93
CA ASN A 11 -10.79 -12.76 27.04
C ASN A 11 -9.79 -12.73 28.22
N PRO A 12 -10.21 -12.37 29.45
CA PRO A 12 -9.32 -12.33 30.63
C PRO A 12 -8.57 -13.65 30.88
N ARG A 13 -9.14 -14.79 30.45
CA ARG A 13 -8.46 -16.11 30.49
C ARG A 13 -7.22 -16.20 29.61
N LEU A 14 -7.17 -15.47 28.48
CA LEU A 14 -6.02 -15.43 27.56
C LEU A 14 -4.89 -14.55 28.10
N VAL A 15 -5.23 -13.49 28.85
CA VAL A 15 -4.24 -12.65 29.55
C VAL A 15 -3.57 -13.45 30.67
N LEU A 16 -4.36 -14.23 31.42
CA LEU A 16 -3.83 -15.17 32.43
C LEU A 16 -2.95 -16.25 31.82
N ALA A 17 -3.32 -16.81 30.65
CA ALA A 17 -2.52 -17.80 29.93
C ALA A 17 -1.20 -17.24 29.39
N ARG A 18 -1.16 -15.96 28.99
CA ARG A 18 0.06 -15.26 28.54
C ARG A 18 0.97 -14.84 29.69
N SER A 19 0.40 -14.55 30.87
CA SER A 19 1.15 -14.15 32.06
C SER A 19 1.83 -15.32 32.78
N LYS A 20 1.45 -16.56 32.48
CA LYS A 20 2.21 -17.74 32.88
C LYS A 20 3.37 -17.91 31.90
N THR A 21 4.46 -17.19 32.16
CA THR A 21 5.81 -17.71 31.92
C THR A 21 5.80 -19.19 32.27
N ALA A 22 6.20 -20.03 31.31
CA ALA A 22 6.36 -21.45 31.51
C ALA A 22 7.04 -21.68 32.86
N VAL A 23 6.31 -22.25 33.81
CA VAL A 23 6.95 -22.87 34.97
C VAL A 23 7.87 -23.92 34.34
N PRO A 24 9.20 -23.82 34.52
CA PRO A 24 10.08 -24.81 33.95
C PRO A 24 9.63 -26.16 34.49
N VAL A 25 9.45 -27.12 33.60
CA VAL A 25 9.08 -28.52 33.87
C VAL A 25 10.13 -29.24 34.75
N ALA A 26 11.12 -28.52 35.27
CA ALA A 26 12.21 -29.00 36.11
C ALA A 26 11.91 -29.06 37.63
N MET A 27 10.69 -28.77 38.10
CA MET A 27 10.36 -28.77 39.55
C MET A 27 9.25 -29.74 39.98
N LEU A 28 8.90 -30.73 39.17
CA LEU A 28 7.99 -31.82 39.56
C LEU A 28 8.63 -33.20 39.35
N GLN A 29 9.90 -33.36 39.72
CA GLN A 29 10.40 -34.68 40.07
C GLN A 29 9.95 -34.97 41.50
N THR A 30 8.79 -35.61 41.63
CA THR A 30 8.57 -36.42 42.83
C THR A 30 9.28 -37.74 42.56
N ASP A 31 10.45 -37.87 43.18
CA ASP A 31 11.15 -39.13 43.30
C ASP A 31 10.22 -40.13 43.98
N GLY A 32 9.67 -41.04 43.20
CA GLY A 32 8.71 -42.02 43.68
C GLY A 32 7.98 -42.66 42.52
N VAL A 33 8.48 -43.82 42.08
CA VAL A 33 7.79 -44.74 41.17
C VAL A 33 6.45 -45.13 41.82
N ASN A 34 5.39 -44.36 41.63
CA ASN A 34 4.08 -44.71 42.15
C ASN A 34 3.34 -45.54 41.11
N GLN A 35 3.34 -46.85 41.33
CA GLN A 35 2.66 -47.82 40.52
C GLN A 35 1.13 -47.57 40.50
N ARG A 36 0.57 -47.53 39.29
CA ARG A 36 -0.64 -48.27 38.87
C ARG A 36 -1.86 -48.27 39.81
N SER A 37 -2.20 -47.16 40.48
CA SER A 37 -3.57 -47.06 41.00
C SER A 37 -4.52 -46.80 39.81
N GLY A 38 -5.42 -47.74 39.53
CA GLY A 38 -6.46 -47.58 38.49
C GLY A 38 -7.50 -46.51 38.84
N VAL A 39 -7.47 -46.02 40.08
CA VAL A 39 -8.37 -45.04 40.66
C VAL A 39 -7.91 -43.65 40.25
N TRP A 40 -8.83 -42.81 39.75
CA TRP A 40 -8.57 -41.41 39.44
C TRP A 40 -9.05 -40.56 40.61
N THR A 41 -8.22 -39.64 41.10
CA THR A 41 -8.61 -38.70 42.15
C THR A 41 -9.38 -37.51 41.57
N GLU A 42 -10.14 -36.81 42.41
CA GLU A 42 -10.86 -35.59 42.00
C GLU A 42 -9.93 -34.47 41.55
N GLU A 43 -8.70 -34.42 42.10
CA GLU A 43 -7.65 -33.48 41.69
C GLU A 43 -7.15 -33.80 40.28
N GLU A 44 -6.88 -35.07 39.98
CA GLU A 44 -6.50 -35.51 38.63
C GLU A 44 -7.63 -35.27 37.62
N GLU A 45 -8.89 -35.47 38.02
CA GLU A 45 -10.06 -35.16 37.18
C GLU A 45 -10.20 -33.67 36.92
N THR A 46 -10.01 -32.85 37.94
CA THR A 46 -10.05 -31.38 37.81
C THR A 46 -8.93 -30.89 36.91
N PHE A 47 -7.70 -31.40 37.11
CA PHE A 47 -6.56 -31.07 36.27
C PHE A 47 -6.79 -31.49 34.80
N LEU A 48 -7.31 -32.70 34.57
CA LEU A 48 -7.66 -33.15 33.23
C LEU A 48 -8.68 -32.22 32.58
N ARG A 49 -9.77 -31.89 33.29
CA ARG A 49 -10.84 -31.03 32.78
C ARG A 49 -10.34 -29.63 32.40
N GLU A 50 -9.51 -29.03 33.24
CA GLU A 50 -9.03 -27.66 33.06
C GLU A 50 -7.96 -27.51 31.96
N ASN A 51 -7.18 -28.57 31.71
CA ASN A 51 -6.07 -28.52 30.76
C ASN A 51 -6.41 -29.11 29.38
N LEU A 52 -7.60 -29.70 29.20
CA LEU A 52 -8.04 -30.27 27.92
C LEU A 52 -8.08 -29.22 26.80
N GLY A 53 -7.17 -29.35 25.83
CA GLY A 53 -7.04 -28.45 24.69
C GLY A 53 -6.17 -27.22 24.93
N VAL A 54 -5.60 -27.10 26.13
CA VAL A 54 -4.54 -26.16 26.51
C VAL A 54 -3.18 -26.85 26.53
N LEU A 55 -3.14 -28.12 26.95
CA LEU A 55 -1.97 -28.99 26.91
C LEU A 55 -2.22 -30.19 25.97
N SER A 56 -1.15 -30.73 25.41
CA SER A 56 -1.19 -32.00 24.66
C SER A 56 -1.49 -33.18 25.60
N MET A 57 -1.93 -34.30 25.03
CA MET A 57 -2.21 -35.51 25.83
C MET A 57 -0.95 -36.04 26.52
N GLU A 58 0.21 -35.87 25.87
CA GLU A 58 1.52 -36.25 26.36
C GLU A 58 1.94 -35.39 27.56
N GLU A 59 1.72 -34.07 27.51
CA GLU A 59 2.00 -33.16 28.62
C GLU A 59 1.07 -33.40 29.81
N ILE A 60 -0.23 -33.63 29.56
CA ILE A 60 -1.19 -33.99 30.61
C ILE A 60 -0.79 -35.32 31.26
N ALA A 61 -0.39 -36.30 30.46
CA ALA A 61 0.04 -37.60 30.93
C ALA A 61 1.29 -37.49 31.82
N ALA A 62 2.29 -36.72 31.39
CA ALA A 62 3.51 -36.47 32.16
C ALA A 62 3.19 -35.77 33.50
N ALA A 63 2.33 -34.74 33.49
CA ALA A 63 1.94 -34.01 34.70
C ALA A 63 1.17 -34.88 35.72
N LEU A 64 0.40 -35.85 35.23
CA LEU A 64 -0.39 -36.78 36.07
C LEU A 64 0.37 -38.08 36.41
N GLY A 65 1.59 -38.28 35.92
CA GLY A 65 2.30 -39.56 36.07
C GLY A 65 1.58 -40.75 35.41
N ARG A 66 0.75 -40.51 34.37
CA ARG A 66 -0.03 -41.53 33.65
C ARG A 66 0.45 -41.68 32.21
N THR A 67 -0.07 -42.67 31.49
CA THR A 67 0.16 -42.79 30.04
C THR A 67 -0.87 -41.96 29.25
N ALA A 68 -0.48 -41.43 28.08
CA ALA A 68 -1.39 -40.70 27.20
C ALA A 68 -2.63 -41.53 26.81
N THR A 69 -2.45 -42.86 26.67
CA THR A 69 -3.56 -43.80 26.43
C THR A 69 -4.54 -43.86 27.61
N ALA A 70 -4.03 -43.90 28.86
CA ALA A 70 -4.89 -43.90 30.04
C ALA A 70 -5.69 -42.59 30.17
N VAL A 71 -5.04 -41.45 29.91
CA VAL A 71 -5.69 -40.14 29.85
C VAL A 71 -6.81 -40.14 28.81
N LYS A 72 -6.53 -40.62 27.59
CA LYS A 72 -7.52 -40.71 26.50
C LYS A 72 -8.70 -41.60 26.84
N ILE A 73 -8.47 -42.77 27.44
CA ILE A 73 -9.53 -43.69 27.86
C ILE A 73 -10.40 -43.02 28.92
N ARG A 74 -9.80 -42.39 29.94
CA ARG A 74 -10.55 -41.72 31.02
C ARG A 74 -11.41 -40.59 30.47
N TRP A 75 -10.80 -39.72 29.68
CA TRP A 75 -11.46 -38.60 29.01
C TRP A 75 -12.67 -39.07 28.18
N THR A 76 -12.51 -40.15 27.40
CA THR A 76 -13.58 -40.73 26.58
C THR A 76 -14.73 -41.28 27.44
N ARG A 77 -14.41 -42.03 28.52
CA ARG A 77 -15.42 -42.62 29.42
C ARG A 77 -16.22 -41.58 30.20
N LYS A 78 -15.61 -40.44 30.53
CA LYS A 78 -16.28 -39.31 31.19
C LYS A 78 -17.15 -38.48 30.24
N GLY A 79 -17.15 -38.78 28.94
CA GLY A 79 -18.00 -38.11 27.95
C GLY A 79 -17.57 -36.68 27.62
N TYR A 80 -16.34 -36.29 27.97
CA TYR A 80 -15.82 -34.97 27.64
C TYR A 80 -15.62 -34.83 26.12
N HIS A 81 -15.82 -33.61 25.61
CA HIS A 81 -15.59 -33.32 24.19
C HIS A 81 -14.10 -33.40 23.84
N ALA A 82 -13.81 -33.76 22.59
CA ALA A 82 -12.44 -33.70 22.09
C ALA A 82 -11.94 -32.26 22.09
N PRO A 83 -10.64 -32.01 22.34
CA PRO A 83 -10.06 -30.67 22.23
C PRO A 83 -10.42 -29.95 20.91
N SER A 84 -10.52 -30.70 19.81
CA SER A 84 -10.91 -30.19 18.48
C SER A 84 -12.42 -30.04 18.26
N LYS A 85 -13.24 -30.49 19.22
CA LYS A 85 -14.69 -30.46 19.20
C LYS A 85 -15.26 -29.77 20.45
N GLN A 86 -14.47 -28.92 21.11
CA GLN A 86 -14.96 -28.18 22.27
C GLN A 86 -16.19 -27.35 21.89
N PRO A 87 -17.23 -27.30 22.74
CA PRO A 87 -18.39 -26.47 22.48
C PRO A 87 -18.00 -25.01 22.30
N GLY A 88 -18.42 -24.40 21.19
CA GLY A 88 -18.07 -23.02 20.83
C GLY A 88 -16.89 -22.91 19.87
N ASP A 89 -15.98 -23.88 19.82
CA ASP A 89 -14.85 -23.85 18.88
C ASP A 89 -15.26 -24.36 17.49
N ILE A 90 -14.70 -23.70 16.47
CA ILE A 90 -14.90 -24.04 15.07
C ILE A 90 -13.53 -24.32 14.44
N VAL A 91 -13.35 -25.54 13.95
CA VAL A 91 -12.12 -25.93 13.25
C VAL A 91 -11.98 -25.16 11.93
N ALA A 92 -10.75 -24.78 11.55
CA ALA A 92 -10.45 -23.95 10.38
C ALA A 92 -11.10 -24.43 9.07
N ASN A 93 -11.26 -25.75 8.87
CA ASN A 93 -11.96 -26.30 7.71
C ASN A 93 -13.44 -25.86 7.67
N LYS A 94 -14.14 -25.95 8.81
CA LYS A 94 -15.52 -25.50 8.93
C LYS A 94 -15.63 -23.98 8.78
N VAL A 95 -14.70 -23.22 9.34
CA VAL A 95 -14.59 -21.76 9.09
C VAL A 95 -14.46 -21.46 7.60
N GLY A 96 -13.58 -22.18 6.89
CA GLY A 96 -13.40 -22.05 5.45
C GLY A 96 -14.70 -22.29 4.67
N LYS A 97 -15.43 -23.35 5.00
CA LYS A 97 -16.75 -23.64 4.40
C LYS A 97 -17.77 -22.52 4.69
N MET A 98 -17.85 -22.06 5.93
CA MET A 98 -18.79 -20.99 6.33
C MET A 98 -18.51 -19.66 5.61
N LEU A 99 -17.24 -19.29 5.45
CA LEU A 99 -16.83 -18.03 4.84
C LEU A 99 -16.57 -18.11 3.33
N GLY A 100 -16.70 -19.29 2.72
CA GLY A 100 -16.34 -19.50 1.31
C GLY A 100 -14.86 -19.27 1.02
N MET A 101 -13.99 -19.61 1.97
CA MET A 101 -12.54 -19.46 1.90
C MET A 101 -11.82 -20.82 1.89
N CYS A 102 -10.68 -20.87 1.19
CA CYS A 102 -9.78 -22.02 1.27
C CYS A 102 -9.25 -22.17 2.70
N VAL A 103 -9.20 -23.41 3.22
CA VAL A 103 -8.69 -23.71 4.56
C VAL A 103 -7.26 -23.21 4.77
N LYS A 104 -6.38 -23.29 3.76
CA LYS A 104 -5.01 -22.77 3.84
C LYS A 104 -4.97 -21.25 4.08
N LYS A 105 -5.96 -20.51 3.54
CA LYS A 105 -6.09 -19.08 3.79
C LYS A 105 -6.52 -18.81 5.24
N VAL A 106 -7.48 -19.58 5.75
CA VAL A 106 -7.93 -19.48 7.14
C VAL A 106 -6.76 -19.74 8.09
N ILE A 107 -6.03 -20.83 7.88
CA ILE A 107 -4.84 -21.17 8.67
C ILE A 107 -3.82 -20.02 8.63
N ARG A 108 -3.49 -19.51 7.44
CA ARG A 108 -2.57 -18.36 7.31
C ARG A 108 -3.04 -17.14 8.10
N LEU A 109 -4.33 -16.81 8.08
CA LEU A 109 -4.87 -15.67 8.84
C LEU A 109 -4.76 -15.89 10.35
N ILE A 110 -4.92 -17.12 10.82
CA ILE A 110 -4.73 -17.48 12.23
C ILE A 110 -3.25 -17.40 12.61
N ASP A 111 -2.36 -17.99 11.82
CA ASP A 111 -0.91 -18.00 12.08
C ASP A 111 -0.32 -16.58 12.08
N MET A 112 -0.84 -15.68 11.24
CA MET A 112 -0.46 -14.27 11.22
C MET A 112 -1.09 -13.44 12.35
N GLY A 113 -1.95 -14.02 13.19
CA GLY A 113 -2.65 -13.34 14.27
C GLY A 113 -3.75 -12.37 13.80
N VAL A 114 -4.08 -12.36 12.51
CA VAL A 114 -5.12 -11.50 11.92
C VAL A 114 -6.51 -12.02 12.28
N MET A 115 -6.71 -13.33 12.22
CA MET A 115 -7.93 -14.00 12.65
C MET A 115 -7.73 -14.56 14.06
N PRO A 116 -8.70 -14.38 14.98
CA PRO A 116 -8.54 -14.74 16.38
C PRO A 116 -8.71 -16.25 16.62
N GLY A 117 -7.74 -17.03 16.17
CA GLY A 117 -7.68 -18.47 16.33
C GLY A 117 -6.48 -18.92 17.15
N ARG A 118 -6.45 -20.21 17.45
CA ARG A 118 -5.36 -20.88 18.16
C ARG A 118 -5.08 -22.24 17.54
N THR A 119 -3.86 -22.73 17.74
CA THR A 119 -3.48 -24.10 17.40
C THR A 119 -3.66 -24.98 18.63
N ILE A 120 -4.34 -26.11 18.47
CA ILE A 120 -4.47 -27.10 19.53
C ILE A 120 -3.12 -27.82 19.68
N PRO A 121 -2.56 -27.90 20.89
CA PRO A 121 -1.32 -28.63 21.14
C PRO A 121 -1.51 -30.13 20.92
N GLY A 122 -0.53 -30.75 20.28
CA GLY A 122 -0.50 -32.17 19.96
C GLY A 122 0.22 -32.44 18.63
N GLN A 123 0.25 -33.71 18.21
CA GLN A 123 0.99 -34.10 16.99
C GLN A 123 0.44 -33.51 15.69
N ARG A 124 -0.84 -33.12 15.67
CA ARG A 124 -1.48 -32.50 14.49
C ARG A 124 -1.72 -31.02 14.78
N ASN A 125 -1.22 -30.17 13.89
CA ASN A 125 -1.47 -28.72 13.93
C ASN A 125 -2.93 -28.42 13.54
N ILE A 126 -3.84 -28.54 14.50
CA ILE A 126 -5.27 -28.28 14.31
C ILE A 126 -5.58 -26.86 14.75
N HIS A 127 -5.95 -26.01 13.80
CA HIS A 127 -6.38 -24.64 14.06
C HIS A 127 -7.88 -24.58 14.36
N VAL A 128 -8.22 -23.89 15.44
CA VAL A 128 -9.60 -23.62 15.86
C VAL A 128 -9.81 -22.13 16.14
N VAL A 129 -11.05 -21.70 15.99
CA VAL A 129 -11.49 -20.32 16.23
C VAL A 129 -12.75 -20.38 17.09
N ASP A 130 -12.80 -19.60 18.16
CA ASP A 130 -14.03 -19.46 18.96
C ASP A 130 -15.14 -18.85 18.09
N ARG A 131 -16.35 -19.39 18.19
CA ARG A 131 -17.49 -18.97 17.36
C ARG A 131 -17.83 -17.50 17.53
N PHE A 132 -17.81 -16.96 18.74
CA PHE A 132 -18.17 -15.57 18.98
C PHE A 132 -17.06 -14.62 18.50
N GLN A 133 -15.79 -15.01 18.70
CA GLN A 133 -14.67 -14.26 18.15
C GLN A 133 -14.66 -14.26 16.62
N LEU A 134 -15.01 -15.39 15.99
CA LEU A 134 -15.19 -15.45 14.54
C LEU A 134 -16.27 -14.48 14.07
N LEU A 135 -17.43 -14.46 14.74
CA LEU A 135 -18.52 -13.55 14.42
C LEU A 135 -18.08 -12.09 14.54
N ARG A 136 -17.46 -11.72 15.67
CA ARG A 136 -16.93 -10.36 15.92
C ARG A 136 -15.91 -9.96 14.86
N TRP A 137 -15.01 -10.88 14.50
CA TRP A 137 -14.03 -10.66 13.45
C TRP A 137 -14.68 -10.42 12.08
N CYS A 138 -15.70 -11.21 11.72
CA CYS A 138 -16.36 -11.09 10.42
C CYS A 138 -17.12 -9.76 10.25
N VAL A 139 -17.71 -9.22 11.32
CA VAL A 139 -18.47 -7.96 11.26
C VAL A 139 -17.58 -6.72 11.30
N GLN A 140 -16.30 -6.83 11.66
CA GLN A 140 -15.43 -5.67 11.77
C GLN A 140 -15.01 -5.17 10.37
N PRO A 141 -15.26 -3.89 9.99
CA PRO A 141 -14.96 -3.39 8.65
C PRO A 141 -13.48 -3.50 8.24
N ALA A 142 -12.56 -3.35 9.21
CA ALA A 142 -11.13 -3.51 8.99
C ALA A 142 -10.75 -4.89 8.41
N ASN A 143 -11.55 -5.93 8.68
CA ASN A 143 -11.28 -7.30 8.24
C ASN A 143 -11.86 -7.62 6.85
N TRP A 144 -12.68 -6.73 6.27
CA TRP A 144 -13.29 -6.97 4.97
C TRP A 144 -12.31 -6.93 3.80
N ILE A 145 -11.06 -6.50 4.03
CA ILE A 145 -9.96 -6.72 3.09
C ILE A 145 -9.61 -8.21 2.92
N TYR A 146 -9.79 -9.01 3.98
CA TYR A 146 -9.49 -10.44 3.99
C TYR A 146 -10.70 -11.28 3.58
N LEU A 147 -11.91 -10.75 3.76
CA LEU A 147 -13.18 -11.44 3.60
C LEU A 147 -13.93 -10.97 2.34
N LYS A 148 -14.28 -11.89 1.45
CA LYS A 148 -15.16 -11.61 0.32
C LYS A 148 -16.60 -11.86 0.73
N VAL A 149 -17.33 -10.80 1.10
CA VAL A 149 -18.70 -10.91 1.66
C VAL A 149 -19.65 -11.70 0.77
N HIS A 150 -19.64 -11.47 -0.54
CA HIS A 150 -20.45 -12.22 -1.51
C HIS A 150 -20.16 -13.73 -1.56
N ARG A 151 -19.03 -14.20 -1.02
CA ARG A 151 -18.66 -15.64 -0.97
C ARG A 151 -19.08 -16.33 0.32
N ILE A 152 -19.49 -15.58 1.35
CA ILE A 152 -19.92 -16.14 2.64
C ILE A 152 -21.11 -17.07 2.40
N LYS A 153 -21.03 -18.29 2.92
CA LYS A 153 -22.04 -19.34 2.77
C LYS A 153 -22.95 -19.44 3.98
N ASP A 154 -22.43 -19.14 5.17
CA ASP A 154 -23.24 -19.08 6.38
C ASP A 154 -24.16 -17.84 6.32
N GLN A 155 -25.46 -18.08 6.25
CA GLN A 155 -26.47 -17.02 6.08
C GLN A 155 -26.54 -16.07 7.27
N ARG A 156 -26.29 -16.57 8.49
CA ARG A 156 -26.32 -15.74 9.68
C ARG A 156 -25.14 -14.76 9.67
N ILE A 157 -23.94 -15.25 9.37
CA ILE A 157 -22.75 -14.38 9.23
C ILE A 157 -22.97 -13.37 8.12
N LYS A 158 -23.42 -13.83 6.95
CA LYS A 158 -23.64 -12.98 5.77
C LYS A 158 -24.58 -11.82 6.10
N ARG A 159 -25.74 -12.11 6.68
CA ARG A 159 -26.72 -11.10 7.10
C ARG A 159 -26.13 -10.08 8.08
N LEU A 160 -25.38 -10.52 9.09
CA LEU A 160 -24.76 -9.63 10.07
C LEU A 160 -23.72 -8.70 9.43
N VAL A 161 -22.93 -9.22 8.49
CA VAL A 161 -21.94 -8.43 7.75
C VAL A 161 -22.63 -7.41 6.84
N GLU A 162 -23.67 -7.81 6.10
CA GLU A 162 -24.45 -6.91 5.24
C GLU A 162 -25.10 -5.78 6.05
N MET A 163 -25.76 -6.11 7.16
CA MET A 163 -26.33 -5.10 8.07
C MET A 163 -25.29 -4.12 8.63
N ARG A 164 -24.04 -4.57 8.79
CA ARG A 164 -22.93 -3.72 9.24
C ARG A 164 -22.36 -2.89 8.10
N GLN A 165 -22.32 -3.43 6.87
CA GLN A 165 -21.92 -2.72 5.66
C GLN A 165 -22.87 -1.56 5.35
N GLU A 166 -24.18 -1.77 5.48
CA GLU A 166 -25.19 -0.71 5.30
C GLU A 166 -24.97 0.47 6.25
N ARG A 167 -24.49 0.19 7.47
CA ARG A 167 -24.15 1.23 8.47
C ARG A 167 -22.74 1.78 8.33
N TRP A 168 -21.90 1.15 7.51
CA TRP A 168 -20.54 1.60 7.29
C TRP A 168 -20.53 2.57 6.13
N ASP A 169 -20.42 3.87 6.43
CA ASP A 169 -20.38 4.93 5.41
C ASP A 169 -19.02 5.04 4.69
N ASP A 170 -18.35 3.91 4.50
CA ASP A 170 -17.05 3.84 3.85
C ASP A 170 -16.90 2.53 3.08
N ALA A 171 -15.81 2.41 2.35
CA ALA A 171 -15.48 1.20 1.59
C ALA A 171 -13.98 1.04 1.46
N TRP A 172 -13.52 -0.21 1.48
CA TRP A 172 -12.14 -0.52 1.07
C TRP A 172 -12.04 -0.46 -0.46
N TRP A 173 -11.13 0.38 -0.96
CA TRP A 173 -10.75 0.46 -2.36
C TRP A 173 -9.34 -0.07 -2.57
N THR A 174 -9.15 -0.82 -3.66
CA THR A 174 -7.83 -1.10 -4.20
C THR A 174 -7.26 0.14 -4.88
N THR A 175 -5.94 0.24 -4.99
CA THR A 175 -5.30 1.32 -5.75
C THR A 175 -5.76 1.39 -7.21
N GLY A 176 -6.16 0.26 -7.80
CA GLY A 176 -6.77 0.21 -9.13
C GLY A 176 -8.15 0.87 -9.19
N GLN A 177 -8.98 0.65 -8.17
CA GLN A 177 -10.29 1.32 -8.06
C GLN A 177 -10.14 2.82 -7.84
N VAL A 178 -9.20 3.24 -6.99
CA VAL A 178 -8.85 4.67 -6.82
C VAL A 178 -8.41 5.27 -8.16
N ALA A 179 -7.49 4.62 -8.88
CA ALA A 179 -7.02 5.09 -10.18
C ALA A 179 -8.18 5.23 -11.17
N LYS A 180 -9.07 4.24 -11.23
CA LYS A 180 -10.25 4.27 -12.10
C LYS A 180 -11.19 5.43 -11.73
N TYR A 181 -11.46 5.64 -10.45
CA TYR A 181 -12.32 6.73 -9.98
C TYR A 181 -11.78 8.10 -10.39
N TYR A 182 -10.48 8.34 -10.21
CA TYR A 182 -9.82 9.58 -10.59
C TYR A 182 -9.44 9.68 -12.08
N GLY A 183 -9.74 8.66 -12.90
CA GLY A 183 -9.38 8.62 -14.32
C GLY A 183 -7.87 8.63 -14.58
N LEU A 184 -7.07 8.01 -13.69
CA LEU A 184 -5.63 7.89 -13.82
C LEU A 184 -5.27 6.68 -14.71
N THR A 185 -4.28 6.84 -15.58
CA THR A 185 -3.79 5.76 -16.45
C THR A 185 -3.00 4.68 -15.68
N SER A 186 -2.48 5.01 -14.49
CA SER A 186 -1.63 4.11 -13.71
C SER A 186 -1.79 4.34 -12.21
N THR A 187 -1.52 3.29 -11.42
CA THR A 187 -1.54 3.30 -9.96
C THR A 187 -0.27 3.90 -9.33
N THR A 188 0.73 4.28 -10.14
CA THR A 188 2.04 4.77 -9.66
C THR A 188 1.93 5.99 -8.74
N VAL A 189 1.09 6.97 -9.06
CA VAL A 189 0.92 8.19 -8.26
C VAL A 189 0.33 7.86 -6.89
N ILE A 190 -0.62 6.94 -6.84
CA ILE A 190 -1.27 6.49 -5.61
C ILE A 190 -0.27 5.70 -4.76
N ASN A 191 0.42 4.72 -5.37
CA ASN A 191 1.46 3.93 -4.70
C ASN A 191 2.57 4.81 -4.14
N ARG A 192 2.95 5.88 -4.84
CA ARG A 192 3.92 6.85 -4.35
C ARG A 192 3.42 7.54 -3.07
N ARG A 193 2.20 8.07 -3.06
CA ARG A 193 1.62 8.71 -1.85
C ARG A 193 1.52 7.77 -0.65
N ILE A 194 1.20 6.49 -0.90
CA ILE A 194 1.20 5.46 0.16
C ILE A 194 2.59 5.30 0.77
N ARG A 195 3.63 5.17 -0.08
CA ARG A 195 5.02 5.01 0.40
C ARG A 195 5.56 6.24 1.11
N GLU A 196 5.12 7.42 0.69
CA GLU A 196 5.44 8.71 1.33
C GLU A 196 4.65 8.92 2.64
N GLY A 197 3.71 8.04 2.98
CA GLY A 197 2.91 8.12 4.21
C GLY A 197 1.76 9.13 4.14
N HIS A 198 1.50 9.74 2.98
CA HIS A 198 0.43 10.72 2.80
C HIS A 198 -0.96 10.10 2.58
N LEU A 199 -1.02 8.79 2.30
CA LEU A 199 -2.26 8.05 2.14
C LEU A 199 -2.21 6.79 2.99
N PRO A 200 -3.01 6.70 4.08
CA PRO A 200 -3.12 5.50 4.89
C PRO A 200 -3.56 4.31 4.04
N ALA A 201 -2.83 3.19 4.16
CA ALA A 201 -3.11 1.99 3.40
C ALA A 201 -2.72 0.72 4.15
N ILE A 202 -3.46 -0.36 3.91
CA ILE A 202 -3.16 -1.70 4.40
C ILE A 202 -2.77 -2.58 3.22
N ARG A 203 -1.74 -3.42 3.37
CA ARG A 203 -1.28 -4.33 2.32
C ARG A 203 -1.79 -5.74 2.55
N TRP A 204 -2.51 -6.28 1.57
CA TRP A 204 -2.90 -7.70 1.50
C TRP A 204 -3.01 -8.16 0.04
N ASP A 205 -1.95 -8.77 -0.49
CA ASP A 205 -1.67 -8.92 -1.94
C ASP A 205 -1.57 -7.57 -2.67
N ASN A 206 -2.64 -6.77 -2.63
CA ASN A 206 -2.72 -5.39 -3.11
C ASN A 206 -2.70 -4.37 -1.95
N TRP A 207 -2.50 -3.11 -2.29
CA TRP A 207 -2.78 -2.00 -1.38
C TRP A 207 -4.28 -1.69 -1.34
N TYR A 208 -4.80 -1.60 -0.12
CA TYR A 208 -6.17 -1.21 0.19
C TYR A 208 -6.15 0.11 0.95
N VAL A 209 -7.00 1.03 0.54
CA VAL A 209 -7.21 2.34 1.15
C VAL A 209 -8.69 2.52 1.44
N LEU A 210 -9.02 3.30 2.47
CA LEU A 210 -10.41 3.70 2.68
C LEU A 210 -10.86 4.63 1.55
N ARG A 211 -12.14 4.54 1.16
CA ARG A 211 -12.74 5.41 0.15
C ARG A 211 -12.67 6.85 0.65
N SER A 212 -13.04 7.10 1.90
CA SER A 212 -12.94 8.43 2.52
C SER A 212 -11.53 9.02 2.42
N ASP A 213 -10.50 8.28 2.83
CA ASP A 213 -9.10 8.70 2.75
C ASP A 213 -8.65 8.96 1.30
N ALA A 214 -9.07 8.09 0.37
CA ALA A 214 -8.77 8.29 -1.04
C ALA A 214 -9.44 9.54 -1.60
N LEU A 215 -10.70 9.80 -1.24
CA LEU A 215 -11.48 10.95 -1.65
C LEU A 215 -10.96 12.27 -1.09
N ALA A 216 -10.37 12.24 0.12
CA ALA A 216 -9.73 13.40 0.74
C ALA A 216 -8.43 13.82 0.02
N GLN A 217 -7.88 13.00 -0.87
CA GLN A 217 -6.67 13.30 -1.62
C GLN A 217 -6.98 13.88 -3.01
N THR A 218 -6.08 14.74 -3.49
CA THR A 218 -6.10 15.23 -4.86
C THR A 218 -5.05 14.50 -5.72
N PHE A 219 -5.51 13.84 -6.77
CA PHE A 219 -4.65 13.21 -7.78
C PHE A 219 -4.72 13.98 -9.09
N TYR A 220 -3.59 14.49 -9.56
CA TYR A 220 -3.52 15.19 -10.85
C TYR A 220 -3.41 14.19 -12.01
N LYS A 221 -4.25 14.39 -13.03
CA LYS A 221 -4.23 13.61 -14.27
C LYS A 221 -3.02 14.00 -15.12
N GLY A 222 -2.17 13.03 -15.47
CA GLY A 222 -1.05 13.23 -16.37
C GLY A 222 0.14 12.32 -16.07
N LYS A 223 0.94 12.00 -17.09
CA LYS A 223 2.28 11.43 -16.89
C LYS A 223 3.14 12.51 -16.23
N GLY A 224 3.69 12.20 -15.06
CA GLY A 224 4.50 13.13 -14.27
C GLY A 224 5.56 13.85 -15.10
N GLY A 225 5.65 15.17 -14.90
CA GLY A 225 6.65 16.06 -15.49
C GLY A 225 6.10 17.18 -16.37
N ALA A 226 4.86 17.07 -16.89
CA ALA A 226 4.31 18.03 -17.85
C ALA A 226 3.29 19.02 -17.28
N THR A 227 2.91 18.90 -16.01
CA THR A 227 1.84 19.69 -15.38
C THR A 227 2.17 21.17 -15.12
N GLY A 228 3.36 21.62 -15.52
CA GLY A 228 3.76 23.04 -15.47
C GLY A 228 4.48 23.53 -16.73
N LEU A 229 4.40 22.80 -17.85
CA LEU A 229 5.09 23.14 -19.09
C LEU A 229 4.10 23.75 -20.09
N ASP A 230 4.44 24.91 -20.65
CA ASP A 230 3.60 25.60 -21.63
C ASP A 230 3.86 25.05 -23.04
N TRP A 231 3.22 23.93 -23.37
CA TRP A 231 3.21 23.36 -24.72
C TRP A 231 2.08 23.91 -25.60
N SER A 232 1.56 25.10 -25.27
CA SER A 232 0.60 25.79 -26.14
C SER A 232 1.25 26.17 -27.47
N MET A 233 0.41 26.49 -28.47
CA MET A 233 0.89 27.03 -29.73
C MET A 233 1.66 28.34 -29.54
N ALA A 234 1.33 29.14 -28.52
CA ALA A 234 2.04 30.37 -28.18
C ALA A 234 3.42 30.08 -27.60
N GLY A 235 3.53 29.10 -26.70
CA GLY A 235 4.80 28.61 -26.18
C GLY A 235 5.69 28.04 -27.29
N ASP A 236 5.13 27.24 -28.20
CA ASP A 236 5.83 26.71 -29.38
C ASP A 236 6.31 27.85 -30.31
N ALA A 237 5.49 28.86 -30.56
CA ALA A 237 5.84 30.04 -31.35
C ALA A 237 6.99 30.84 -30.70
N PHE A 238 6.96 31.01 -29.37
CA PHE A 238 8.05 31.65 -28.61
C PHE A 238 9.38 30.90 -28.78
N MET A 239 9.38 29.57 -28.64
CA MET A 239 10.60 28.75 -28.81
C MET A 239 11.17 28.88 -30.23
N VAL A 240 10.30 28.84 -31.24
CA VAL A 240 10.71 29.00 -32.65
C VAL A 240 11.38 30.36 -32.86
N LEU A 241 10.79 31.43 -32.35
CA LEU A 241 11.34 32.78 -32.48
C LEU A 241 12.66 32.93 -31.71
N ALA A 242 12.71 32.49 -30.44
CA ALA A 242 13.91 32.58 -29.61
C ALA A 242 15.09 31.81 -30.23
N ALA A 243 14.84 30.62 -30.77
CA ALA A 243 15.85 29.83 -31.46
C ALA A 243 16.32 30.48 -32.77
N ALA A 244 15.40 31.06 -33.56
CA ALA A 244 15.71 31.76 -34.81
C ALA A 244 16.60 33.00 -34.61
N VAL A 245 16.38 33.72 -33.52
CA VAL A 245 17.21 34.84 -33.06
C VAL A 245 18.60 34.38 -32.60
N GLY A 246 18.75 33.11 -32.25
CA GLY A 246 20.02 32.51 -31.82
C GLY A 246 20.13 32.33 -30.30
N ILE A 247 19.04 32.39 -29.54
CA ILE A 247 19.09 32.11 -28.09
C ILE A 247 19.39 30.61 -27.86
N PRO A 248 20.38 30.25 -27.02
CA PRO A 248 20.67 28.83 -26.73
C PRO A 248 19.51 28.14 -26.01
N ALA A 249 19.28 26.85 -26.29
CA ALA A 249 18.11 26.12 -25.81
C ALA A 249 17.97 26.09 -24.27
N ASP A 250 19.08 25.97 -23.53
CA ASP A 250 19.06 25.99 -22.06
C ASP A 250 18.57 27.33 -21.50
N TYR A 251 18.82 28.43 -22.23
CA TYR A 251 18.33 29.75 -21.88
C TYR A 251 16.88 29.95 -22.30
N ILE A 252 16.43 29.27 -23.36
CA ILE A 252 14.99 29.22 -23.70
C ILE A 252 14.22 28.51 -22.57
N ASP A 253 14.75 27.40 -22.05
CA ASP A 253 14.19 26.71 -20.88
C ASP A 253 14.11 27.65 -19.67
N MET A 254 15.18 28.40 -19.38
CA MET A 254 15.20 29.40 -18.30
C MET A 254 14.16 30.51 -18.50
N LEU A 255 14.03 31.05 -19.72
CA LEU A 255 13.04 32.08 -20.03
C LEU A 255 11.59 31.59 -19.90
N ARG A 256 11.37 30.29 -20.09
CA ARG A 256 10.06 29.63 -19.94
C ARG A 256 9.82 29.11 -18.51
N ASN A 257 10.80 29.25 -17.61
CA ASN A 257 10.79 28.64 -16.28
C ASN A 257 10.60 27.11 -16.32
N GLU A 258 11.26 26.44 -17.28
CA GLU A 258 11.16 25.00 -17.51
C GLU A 258 12.47 24.27 -17.15
N PRO A 259 12.42 22.96 -16.83
CA PRO A 259 13.61 22.14 -16.63
C PRO A 259 14.48 22.06 -17.90
N LYS A 260 15.81 21.96 -17.71
CA LYS A 260 16.79 21.87 -18.81
C LYS A 260 16.50 20.72 -19.79
N GLU A 261 16.91 20.93 -21.05
CA GLU A 261 16.85 20.01 -22.19
C GLU A 261 15.45 19.73 -22.76
N ARG A 262 14.42 20.46 -22.33
CA ARG A 262 13.03 20.24 -22.79
C ARG A 262 12.70 21.03 -24.05
N SER A 263 13.04 22.31 -24.10
CA SER A 263 12.84 23.17 -25.28
C SER A 263 13.62 22.65 -26.49
N TRP A 264 14.84 22.13 -26.28
CA TRP A 264 15.64 21.54 -27.37
C TRP A 264 14.94 20.36 -28.04
N ASN A 265 14.45 19.41 -27.24
CA ASN A 265 13.76 18.22 -27.73
C ASN A 265 12.45 18.59 -28.44
N ARG A 266 11.69 19.55 -27.89
CA ARG A 266 10.47 20.05 -28.53
C ARG A 266 10.76 20.76 -29.85
N LEU A 267 11.76 21.65 -29.89
CA LEU A 267 12.15 22.35 -31.11
C LEU A 267 12.58 21.38 -32.22
N ARG A 268 13.37 20.35 -31.90
CA ARG A 268 13.72 19.27 -32.83
C ARG A 268 12.49 18.54 -33.36
N TYR A 269 11.52 18.26 -32.49
CA TYR A 269 10.24 17.66 -32.88
C TYR A 269 9.47 18.59 -33.86
N LEU A 270 9.36 19.88 -33.55
CA LEU A 270 8.63 20.84 -34.40
C LEU A 270 9.26 20.97 -35.79
N VAL A 271 10.59 21.05 -35.87
CA VAL A 271 11.34 21.12 -37.13
C VAL A 271 11.20 19.80 -37.91
N SER A 272 11.42 18.65 -37.28
CA SER A 272 11.37 17.35 -37.96
C SER A 272 9.98 16.97 -38.46
N LYS A 273 8.92 17.34 -37.73
CA LYS A 273 7.53 17.10 -38.11
C LYS A 273 6.90 18.23 -38.95
N ARG A 274 7.71 19.18 -39.44
CA ARG A 274 7.28 20.30 -40.30
C ARG A 274 6.17 21.16 -39.68
N LYS A 275 6.14 21.29 -38.34
CA LYS A 275 5.13 22.07 -37.59
C LYS A 275 5.49 23.54 -37.38
N VAL A 276 6.66 23.98 -37.87
CA VAL A 276 7.14 25.36 -37.71
C VAL A 276 6.38 26.35 -38.61
N LYS A 277 6.13 26.01 -39.89
CA LYS A 277 5.44 26.91 -40.83
C LYS A 277 4.06 27.39 -40.33
N PRO A 278 3.18 26.52 -39.79
CA PRO A 278 1.92 26.98 -39.19
C PRO A 278 2.09 28.00 -38.05
N LEU A 279 3.14 27.85 -37.25
CA LEU A 279 3.43 28.78 -36.15
C LEU A 279 3.90 30.15 -36.65
N ILE A 280 4.75 30.16 -37.70
CA ILE A 280 5.22 31.39 -38.33
C ILE A 280 4.04 32.20 -38.90
N ILE A 281 3.14 31.52 -39.62
CA ILE A 281 1.97 32.15 -40.23
C ILE A 281 0.98 32.60 -39.14
N GLY A 282 0.63 31.71 -38.21
CA GLY A 282 -0.40 31.97 -37.21
C GLY A 282 -0.05 33.04 -36.18
N TYR A 283 1.25 33.22 -35.87
CA TYR A 283 1.72 34.24 -34.91
C TYR A 283 2.46 35.39 -35.59
N HIS A 284 2.44 35.48 -36.92
CA HIS A 284 3.13 36.50 -37.72
C HIS A 284 4.59 36.70 -37.29
N LEU A 285 5.33 35.60 -37.15
CA LEU A 285 6.72 35.64 -36.67
C LEU A 285 7.65 36.12 -37.79
N PRO A 286 8.61 37.03 -37.52
CA PRO A 286 9.64 37.44 -38.49
C PRO A 286 10.75 36.37 -38.60
N VAL A 287 10.36 35.12 -38.87
CA VAL A 287 11.25 33.96 -38.89
C VAL A 287 11.30 33.38 -40.29
N GLN A 288 12.51 33.25 -40.82
CA GLN A 288 12.80 32.55 -42.07
C GLN A 288 13.26 31.11 -41.77
N GLN A 289 12.71 30.14 -42.50
CA GLN A 289 13.07 28.72 -42.35
C GLN A 289 13.66 28.16 -43.65
N ARG A 290 14.91 27.69 -43.59
CA ARG A 290 15.57 26.94 -44.68
C ARG A 290 15.94 25.54 -44.21
N GLY A 291 15.11 24.56 -44.56
CA GLY A 291 15.27 23.18 -44.08
C GLY A 291 15.14 23.09 -42.55
N LYS A 292 16.24 22.74 -41.88
CA LYS A 292 16.32 22.67 -40.39
C LYS A 292 16.81 23.97 -39.75
N LEU A 293 17.25 24.95 -40.55
CA LEU A 293 17.76 26.23 -40.07
C LEU A 293 16.60 27.22 -39.90
N LEU A 294 16.65 27.97 -38.81
CA LEU A 294 15.73 29.05 -38.46
C LEU A 294 16.55 30.32 -38.27
N PHE A 295 16.08 31.42 -38.84
CA PHE A 295 16.75 32.72 -38.77
C PHE A 295 15.73 33.83 -38.53
N ALA A 296 16.07 34.77 -37.65
CA ALA A 296 15.33 36.01 -37.44
C ALA A 296 16.31 37.11 -37.04
N ASP A 297 16.12 38.32 -37.57
CA ASP A 297 16.90 39.47 -37.11
C ASP A 297 16.42 39.85 -35.70
N TRP A 298 17.34 39.83 -34.73
CA TRP A 298 17.06 40.18 -33.35
C TRP A 298 16.61 41.65 -33.21
N ARG A 299 16.98 42.51 -34.16
CA ARG A 299 16.63 43.94 -34.18
C ARG A 299 15.13 44.17 -34.32
N ASP A 300 14.44 43.29 -35.04
CA ASP A 300 13.00 43.35 -35.28
C ASP A 300 12.18 42.92 -34.05
N VAL A 301 12.82 42.23 -33.11
CA VAL A 301 12.16 41.67 -31.92
C VAL A 301 12.81 42.15 -30.61
N ARG A 302 13.47 43.31 -30.63
CA ARG A 302 14.16 43.89 -29.46
C ARG A 302 13.29 43.93 -28.21
N GLY A 303 12.03 44.36 -28.34
CA GLY A 303 11.09 44.44 -27.22
C GLY A 303 10.74 43.10 -26.57
N ARG A 304 10.93 41.97 -27.28
CA ARG A 304 10.63 40.62 -26.77
C ARG A 304 11.81 39.98 -26.04
N PHE A 305 13.04 40.43 -26.28
CA PHE A 305 14.25 39.88 -25.68
C PHE A 305 15.15 40.99 -25.11
N PRO A 306 14.74 41.69 -24.04
CA PRO A 306 15.48 42.85 -23.52
C PRO A 306 16.87 42.49 -22.98
N THR A 307 17.06 41.29 -22.44
CA THR A 307 18.38 40.81 -21.99
C THR A 307 19.34 40.61 -23.16
N LEU A 308 18.84 40.11 -24.30
CA LEU A 308 19.63 39.97 -25.51
C LEU A 308 20.13 41.32 -26.03
N CYS A 309 19.24 42.32 -26.05
CA CYS A 309 19.55 43.67 -26.53
C CYS A 309 20.63 44.33 -25.68
N ARG A 310 20.45 44.30 -24.35
CA ARG A 310 21.43 44.82 -23.39
C ARG A 310 22.80 44.16 -23.56
N THR A 311 22.83 42.85 -23.83
CA THR A 311 24.06 42.11 -24.11
C THR A 311 24.77 42.61 -25.37
N VAL A 312 24.04 42.82 -26.46
CA VAL A 312 24.61 43.33 -27.72
C VAL A 312 25.09 44.77 -27.57
N GLU A 313 24.35 45.61 -26.84
CA GLU A 313 24.75 46.99 -26.51
C GLU A 313 26.03 47.02 -25.67
N LYS A 314 26.09 46.23 -24.59
CA LYS A 314 27.32 46.09 -23.79
C LYS A 314 28.52 45.70 -24.64
N PHE A 315 28.34 44.77 -25.58
CA PHE A 315 29.41 44.35 -26.48
C PHE A 315 29.85 45.48 -27.42
N LYS A 316 28.90 46.22 -28.00
CA LYS A 316 29.19 47.37 -28.87
C LYS A 316 29.92 48.49 -28.12
N ASP A 317 29.54 48.75 -26.87
CA ASP A 317 30.09 49.81 -26.03
C ASP A 317 31.43 49.41 -25.38
N GLY A 318 31.96 48.21 -25.66
CA GLY A 318 33.19 47.70 -25.06
C GLY A 318 33.09 47.42 -23.55
N ARG A 319 31.87 47.29 -23.00
CA ARG A 319 31.63 47.03 -21.58
C ARG A 319 31.91 45.56 -21.22
N ALA A 320 32.25 45.33 -19.95
CA ALA A 320 32.53 43.98 -19.45
C ALA A 320 31.32 43.03 -19.64
N LEU A 321 31.58 41.86 -20.23
CA LEU A 321 30.58 40.84 -20.53
C LEU A 321 30.59 39.72 -19.49
N SER A 322 29.42 39.45 -18.90
CA SER A 322 29.20 38.30 -18.01
C SER A 322 29.25 36.97 -18.77
N HIS A 323 29.26 35.85 -18.05
CA HIS A 323 29.17 34.52 -18.67
C HIS A 323 27.91 34.38 -19.53
N ILE A 324 26.77 34.85 -19.05
CA ILE A 324 25.47 34.81 -19.75
C ILE A 324 25.55 35.65 -21.03
N ASP A 325 26.12 36.85 -20.95
CA ASP A 325 26.27 37.76 -22.10
C ASP A 325 27.07 37.09 -23.23
N ARG A 326 28.17 36.38 -22.89
CA ARG A 326 28.98 35.64 -23.85
C ARG A 326 28.20 34.50 -24.53
N GLN A 327 27.30 33.80 -23.81
CA GLN A 327 26.51 32.72 -24.39
C GLN A 327 25.48 33.26 -25.39
N TYR A 328 24.81 34.37 -25.06
CA TYR A 328 23.89 35.04 -25.97
C TYR A 328 24.59 35.55 -27.24
N LEU A 329 25.76 36.19 -27.10
CA LEU A 329 26.54 36.66 -28.25
C LEU A 329 27.00 35.52 -29.14
N ARG A 330 27.52 34.43 -28.56
CA ARG A 330 27.88 33.23 -29.31
C ARG A 330 26.69 32.66 -30.08
N GLY A 331 25.51 32.66 -29.46
CA GLY A 331 24.26 32.22 -30.07
C GLY A 331 23.86 33.05 -31.28
N ILE A 332 23.83 34.38 -31.15
CA ILE A 332 23.53 35.30 -32.26
C ILE A 332 24.56 35.15 -33.38
N MET A 333 25.85 35.21 -33.06
CA MET A 333 26.93 35.10 -34.05
C MET A 333 26.84 33.79 -34.84
N ARG A 334 26.51 32.68 -34.16
CA ARG A 334 26.28 31.38 -34.82
C ARG A 334 25.03 31.36 -35.68
N SER A 335 23.96 32.07 -35.29
CA SER A 335 22.75 32.19 -36.09
C SER A 335 22.99 33.01 -37.36
N TRP A 336 23.79 34.08 -37.26
CA TRP A 336 24.11 35.00 -38.36
C TRP A 336 25.19 34.49 -39.31
N ALA A 337 26.06 33.58 -38.85
CA ALA A 337 27.09 32.97 -39.68
C ALA A 337 26.61 31.75 -40.51
N ARG A 338 25.32 31.38 -40.39
CA ARG A 338 24.68 30.24 -41.08
C ARG A 338 23.75 30.73 -42.16
#